data_AF-A0A2W5YX32-F1
#
_entry.id   AF-A0A2W5YX32-F1
#
_cell.length_a   1.000
_cell.length_b   1.000
_cell.length_c   1.000
_cell.angle_alpha   90.00
_cell.angle_beta   90.00
_cell.angle_gamma   90.00
#
_symmetry.space_group_name_H-M   'P 1'
#
loop_
_entity.id
_entity.type
_entity.pdbx_description
1 polymer ?
#
loop_
_entity_poly.entity_id
_entity_poly.type
_entity_poly.pdbx_seq_one_letter_code
_entity_poly.pdbx_strand_id
1 'polypeptide(L)'
;MKKNTLVITAALALTSLALTSCDTPTGQGAGFGATAGAIIGAATTGTVRGAATGAIIGATAGAIVGATVEADERGYYDGHPRGYYPYARQTETRGFVQSPYPPHAIVDVRGIPHDALVRDPSSGGVFRKP
;
A
#
# COMPACT_ATOMS: atom_id res chain seq x y z
N MET A 1 -17.22 -1.69 -35.91
CA MET A 1 -16.40 -0.83 -35.02
C MET A 1 -16.88 -0.74 -33.57
N LYS A 2 -18.11 -1.18 -33.21
CA LYS A 2 -18.67 -1.01 -31.85
C LYS A 2 -18.27 -2.09 -30.82
N LYS A 3 -17.84 -3.28 -31.28
CA LYS A 3 -17.44 -4.40 -30.40
C LYS A 3 -16.15 -4.11 -29.62
N ASN A 4 -15.12 -3.54 -30.26
CA ASN A 4 -13.87 -3.21 -29.57
C ASN A 4 -14.06 -2.12 -28.51
N THR A 5 -14.90 -1.12 -28.77
CA THR A 5 -15.21 -0.05 -27.80
C THR A 5 -15.93 -0.60 -26.58
N LEU A 6 -16.81 -1.59 -26.76
CA LEU A 6 -17.54 -2.26 -25.69
C LEU A 6 -16.63 -3.17 -24.84
N VAL A 7 -15.67 -3.85 -25.46
CA VAL A 7 -14.63 -4.62 -24.75
C VAL A 7 -13.68 -3.70 -23.99
N ILE A 8 -13.29 -2.56 -24.57
CA ILE A 8 -12.42 -1.59 -23.91
C ILE A 8 -13.14 -0.95 -22.72
N THR A 9 -14.40 -0.54 -22.86
CA THR A 9 -15.18 0.02 -21.74
C THR A 9 -15.48 -1.02 -20.66
N ALA A 10 -15.78 -2.26 -21.04
CA ALA A 10 -15.95 -3.35 -20.06
C ALA A 10 -14.63 -3.65 -19.34
N ALA A 11 -13.50 -3.72 -20.05
CA ALA A 11 -12.19 -3.90 -19.44
C ALA A 11 -11.83 -2.74 -18.51
N LEU A 12 -12.09 -1.49 -18.90
CA LEU A 12 -11.82 -0.31 -18.07
C LEU A 12 -12.71 -0.27 -16.82
N ALA A 13 -13.99 -0.67 -16.95
CA ALA A 13 -14.94 -0.80 -15.84
C ALA A 13 -14.57 -1.94 -14.87
N LEU A 14 -14.13 -3.08 -15.39
CA LEU A 14 -13.62 -4.20 -14.58
C LEU A 14 -12.31 -3.84 -13.87
N THR A 15 -11.44 -3.08 -14.53
CA THR A 15 -10.17 -2.62 -13.95
C THR A 15 -10.42 -1.60 -12.84
N SER A 16 -11.33 -0.65 -13.04
CA SER A 16 -11.71 0.33 -11.99
C SER A 16 -12.43 -0.31 -10.81
N LEU A 17 -13.26 -1.33 -11.04
CA LEU A 17 -13.92 -2.09 -9.98
C LEU A 17 -12.95 -3.02 -9.22
N ALA A 18 -11.90 -3.51 -9.88
CA ALA A 18 -10.81 -4.24 -9.25
C ALA A 18 -9.85 -3.31 -8.49
N LEU A 19 -9.55 -2.11 -9.01
CA LEU A 19 -8.75 -1.11 -8.31
C LEU A 19 -9.44 -0.60 -7.04
N THR A 20 -10.77 -0.45 -7.03
CA THR A 20 -11.48 -0.06 -5.80
C THR A 20 -11.61 -1.18 -4.78
N SER A 21 -11.41 -2.45 -5.19
CA SER A 21 -11.47 -3.63 -4.31
C SER A 21 -10.09 -4.09 -3.83
N CYS A 22 -9.02 -3.61 -4.46
CA CYS A 22 -7.64 -3.87 -4.09
C CYS A 22 -6.97 -2.56 -3.65
N ASP A 23 -7.35 -2.04 -2.48
CA ASP A 23 -6.52 -1.06 -1.76
C ASP A 23 -5.28 -1.74 -1.15
N THR A 24 -4.80 -2.80 -1.79
CA THR A 24 -3.64 -3.58 -1.36
C THR A 24 -2.39 -2.98 -1.98
N PRO A 25 -1.30 -2.81 -1.21
CA PRO A 25 -0.02 -2.32 -1.73
C PRO A 25 0.46 -3.12 -2.94
N THR A 26 0.15 -4.42 -2.96
CA THR A 26 0.38 -5.40 -4.04
C THR A 26 -0.27 -5.01 -5.37
N GLY A 27 -1.56 -4.65 -5.35
CA GLY A 27 -2.30 -4.27 -6.55
C GLY A 27 -1.85 -2.92 -7.11
N GLN A 28 -1.61 -1.95 -6.23
CA GLN A 28 -1.07 -0.62 -6.59
C GLN A 28 0.31 -0.75 -7.23
N GLY A 29 1.23 -1.49 -6.59
CA GLY A 29 2.57 -1.73 -7.11
C GLY A 29 2.56 -2.40 -8.48
N ALA A 30 1.75 -3.46 -8.64
CA ALA A 30 1.60 -4.16 -9.92
C ALA A 30 1.06 -3.25 -11.03
N GLY A 31 0.05 -2.43 -10.74
CA GLY A 31 -0.56 -1.52 -11.72
C GLY A 31 0.40 -0.43 -12.21
N PHE A 32 1.10 0.23 -11.27
CA PHE A 32 2.11 1.23 -11.59
C PHE A 32 3.28 0.61 -12.36
N GLY A 33 3.77 -0.55 -11.90
CA GLY A 33 4.83 -1.29 -12.57
C GLY A 33 4.44 -1.70 -13.99
N ALA A 34 3.23 -2.21 -14.20
CA ALA A 34 2.74 -2.60 -15.52
C ALA A 34 2.69 -1.42 -16.49
N THR A 35 2.18 -0.28 -16.02
CA THR A 35 2.05 0.92 -16.85
C THR A 35 3.41 1.49 -17.22
N ALA A 36 4.30 1.65 -16.23
CA ALA A 36 5.65 2.14 -16.46
C ALA A 36 6.44 1.21 -17.38
N GLY A 37 6.38 -0.10 -17.11
CA GLY A 37 7.01 -1.12 -17.93
C GLY A 37 6.49 -1.14 -19.35
N ALA A 38 5.18 -0.95 -19.58
CA ALA A 38 4.60 -0.88 -20.91
C ALA A 38 5.13 0.33 -21.71
N ILE A 39 5.20 1.50 -21.08
CA ILE A 39 5.72 2.72 -21.70
C ILE A 39 7.18 2.54 -22.09
N ILE A 40 8.01 2.05 -21.17
CA ILE A 40 9.44 1.82 -21.41
C ILE A 40 9.65 0.75 -22.48
N GLY A 41 8.89 -0.35 -22.43
CA GLY A 41 8.96 -1.43 -23.42
C GLY A 41 8.49 -1.00 -24.81
N ALA A 42 7.47 -0.13 -24.88
CA ALA A 42 7.04 0.49 -26.12
C ALA A 42 8.08 1.47 -26.67
N ALA A 43 8.70 2.29 -25.81
CA ALA A 43 9.70 3.28 -26.20
C ALA A 43 11.01 2.63 -26.68
N THR A 44 11.42 1.53 -26.07
CA THR A 44 12.67 0.82 -26.43
C THR A 44 12.54 -0.01 -27.71
N THR A 45 11.39 -0.67 -27.91
CA THR A 45 11.21 -1.57 -29.07
C THR A 45 10.40 -0.95 -30.21
N GLY A 46 9.65 0.12 -29.96
CA GLY A 46 8.70 0.69 -30.92
C GLY A 46 7.50 -0.21 -31.23
N THR A 47 7.28 -1.29 -30.46
CA THR A 47 6.24 -2.29 -30.77
C THR A 47 5.31 -2.56 -29.61
N VAL A 48 4.07 -2.96 -29.95
CA VAL A 48 3.06 -3.43 -28.99
C VAL A 48 3.56 -4.67 -28.23
N ARG A 49 4.41 -5.50 -28.86
CA ARG A 49 5.04 -6.64 -28.18
C ARG A 49 5.96 -6.18 -27.06
N GLY A 50 6.86 -5.23 -27.30
CA GLY A 50 7.73 -4.73 -26.23
C GLY A 50 6.94 -4.01 -25.13
N ALA A 51 5.83 -3.34 -25.48
CA ALA A 51 4.90 -2.81 -24.49
C ALA A 51 4.31 -3.93 -23.61
N ALA A 52 3.89 -5.05 -24.20
CA ALA A 52 3.35 -6.17 -23.45
C ALA A 52 4.41 -6.85 -22.57
N THR A 53 5.63 -7.09 -23.07
CA THR A 53 6.71 -7.68 -22.25
C THR A 53 7.11 -6.75 -21.12
N GLY A 54 7.26 -5.46 -21.40
CA GLY A 54 7.54 -4.45 -20.39
C GLY A 54 6.44 -4.38 -19.33
N ALA A 55 5.17 -4.47 -19.73
CA ALA A 55 4.05 -4.49 -18.81
C ALA A 55 4.08 -5.71 -17.88
N ILE A 56 4.38 -6.90 -18.40
CA ILE A 56 4.44 -8.13 -17.59
C ILE A 56 5.58 -8.04 -16.57
N ILE A 57 6.77 -7.62 -17.01
CA ILE A 57 7.95 -7.49 -16.14
C ILE A 57 7.71 -6.42 -15.06
N GLY A 58 7.17 -5.27 -15.46
CA GLY A 58 6.84 -4.20 -14.53
C GLY A 58 5.75 -4.62 -13.54
N ALA A 59 4.71 -5.31 -14.01
CA ALA A 59 3.63 -5.80 -13.15
C ALA A 59 4.14 -6.78 -12.10
N THR A 60 5.00 -7.73 -12.51
CA THR A 60 5.57 -8.73 -11.59
C THR A 60 6.51 -8.09 -10.58
N ALA A 61 7.40 -7.20 -11.01
CA ALA A 61 8.28 -6.48 -10.08
C ALA A 61 7.47 -5.62 -9.09
N GLY A 62 6.48 -4.87 -9.59
CA GLY A 62 5.60 -4.06 -8.76
C GLY A 62 4.73 -4.87 -7.81
N ALA A 63 4.26 -6.05 -8.25
CA ALA A 63 3.52 -6.99 -7.41
C ALA A 63 4.38 -7.54 -6.28
N ILE A 64 5.65 -7.89 -6.54
CA ILE A 64 6.57 -8.39 -5.49
C ILE A 64 6.80 -7.31 -4.44
N VAL A 65 7.09 -6.08 -4.86
CA VAL A 65 7.31 -4.97 -3.92
C VAL A 65 6.04 -4.71 -3.10
N GLY A 66 4.88 -4.62 -3.76
CA GLY A 66 3.64 -4.43 -3.04
C GLY A 66 3.28 -5.60 -2.12
N ALA A 67 3.60 -6.84 -2.50
CA ALA A 67 3.42 -8.02 -1.65
C ALA A 67 4.34 -7.97 -0.42
N THR A 68 5.56 -7.44 -0.55
CA THR A 68 6.45 -7.26 0.61
C THR A 68 5.93 -6.20 1.57
N VAL A 69 5.35 -5.11 1.05
CA VAL A 69 4.72 -4.08 1.89
C VAL A 69 3.47 -4.64 2.57
N GLU A 70 2.64 -5.39 1.85
CA GLU A 70 1.45 -6.04 2.43
C GLU A 70 1.83 -7.11 3.48
N ALA A 71 2.92 -7.84 3.27
CA ALA A 71 3.42 -8.81 4.24
C ALA A 71 3.99 -8.14 5.50
N ASP A 72 4.69 -7.02 5.34
CA ASP A 72 5.17 -6.21 6.47
C ASP A 72 3.99 -5.66 7.28
N GLU A 73 2.98 -5.10 6.62
CA GLU A 73 1.76 -4.63 7.26
C GLU A 73 1.01 -5.76 7.99
N ARG A 74 0.80 -6.92 7.35
CA ARG A 74 0.11 -8.05 8.00
C ARG A 74 0.90 -8.63 9.17
N GLY A 75 2.22 -8.79 9.05
CA GLY A 75 3.09 -9.21 10.14
C GLY A 75 3.13 -8.21 11.29
N TYR A 76 2.98 -6.92 10.97
CA TYR A 76 2.87 -5.84 11.94
C TYR A 76 1.58 -5.93 12.78
N TYR A 77 0.46 -6.34 12.20
CA TYR A 77 -0.82 -6.50 12.92
C TYR A 77 -1.01 -7.85 13.63
N ASP A 78 -0.43 -8.94 13.12
CA ASP A 78 -0.68 -10.31 13.61
C ASP A 78 0.36 -10.83 14.62
N GLY A 79 1.42 -10.06 14.88
CA GLY A 79 2.65 -10.60 15.44
C GLY A 79 2.89 -10.49 16.94
N HIS A 80 2.04 -9.85 17.76
CA HIS A 80 2.43 -9.56 19.15
C HIS A 80 1.34 -9.84 20.19
N PRO A 81 1.62 -10.68 21.20
CA PRO A 81 0.68 -10.96 22.29
C PRO A 81 0.23 -9.64 22.93
N ARG A 82 -1.05 -9.56 23.30
CA ARG A 82 -1.65 -8.44 24.04
C ARG A 82 -0.77 -8.14 25.27
N GLY A 83 0.11 -7.14 25.16
CA GLY A 83 1.07 -6.79 26.22
C GLY A 83 2.53 -6.58 25.77
N TYR A 84 2.94 -6.95 24.55
CA TYR A 84 4.32 -6.68 24.10
C TYR A 84 4.56 -5.18 23.82
N TYR A 85 3.56 -4.50 23.27
CA TYR A 85 3.65 -3.10 22.92
C TYR A 85 3.03 -2.21 24.01
N PRO A 86 3.76 -1.21 24.52
CA PRO A 86 3.23 -0.24 25.47
C PRO A 86 2.14 0.62 24.81
N TYR A 87 1.18 1.08 25.61
CA TYR A 87 0.20 2.07 25.16
C TYR A 87 0.83 3.45 25.04
N ALA A 88 0.43 4.20 24.03
CA ALA A 88 0.75 5.61 23.91
C ALA A 88 0.06 6.40 25.03
N ARG A 89 0.67 7.51 25.44
CA ARG A 89 0.01 8.44 26.36
C ARG A 89 -0.94 9.34 25.57
N GLN A 90 -2.18 9.50 26.04
CA GLN A 90 -3.07 10.50 25.44
C GLN A 90 -2.53 11.90 25.71
N THR A 91 -2.53 12.74 24.68
CA THR A 91 -2.21 14.16 24.78
C THR A 91 -3.50 14.98 24.94
N GLU A 92 -3.39 16.23 25.37
CA GLU A 92 -4.54 17.15 25.52
C GLU A 92 -5.28 17.37 24.19
N THR A 93 -4.57 17.32 23.07
CA THR A 93 -5.12 17.41 21.73
C THR A 93 -5.75 16.09 21.30
N ARG A 94 -7.08 16.08 21.10
CA ARG A 94 -7.79 14.91 20.57
C ARG A 94 -7.19 14.46 19.23
N GLY A 95 -6.99 13.16 19.09
CA GLY A 95 -6.43 12.55 17.89
C GLY A 95 -4.90 12.53 17.85
N PHE A 96 -4.22 13.09 18.85
CA PHE A 96 -2.78 12.99 18.99
C PHE A 96 -2.40 12.19 20.23
N VAL A 97 -1.40 11.34 20.11
CA VAL A 97 -0.87 10.54 21.21
C VAL A 97 0.63 10.70 21.30
N GLN A 98 1.15 10.67 22.51
CA GLN A 98 2.57 10.73 22.79
C GLN A 98 3.17 9.32 22.77
N SER A 99 4.23 9.15 21.98
CA SER A 99 4.98 7.91 21.91
C SER A 99 5.61 7.55 23.28
N PRO A 100 5.55 6.28 23.71
CA PRO A 100 6.22 5.83 24.92
C PRO A 100 7.74 5.73 24.74
N TYR A 101 8.24 5.80 23.51
CA TYR A 101 9.67 5.71 23.19
C TYR A 101 10.31 7.11 23.08
N PRO A 102 11.59 7.28 23.45
CA PRO A 102 12.33 8.51 23.21
C PRO A 102 12.38 8.81 21.70
N PRO A 103 12.14 10.05 21.24
CA PRO A 103 12.12 11.32 21.98
C PRO A 103 10.72 11.74 22.51
N HIS A 104 9.79 10.81 22.70
CA HIS A 104 8.40 11.08 23.09
C HIS A 104 7.65 11.94 22.07
N ALA A 105 7.85 11.63 20.79
CA ALA A 105 7.21 12.33 19.69
C ALA A 105 5.68 12.26 19.80
N ILE A 106 5.01 13.35 19.40
CA ILE A 106 3.56 13.40 19.28
C ILE A 106 3.19 12.87 17.91
N VAL A 107 2.38 11.81 17.88
CA VAL A 107 1.96 11.11 16.67
C VAL A 107 0.47 11.35 16.46
N ASP A 108 0.11 11.71 15.22
CA ASP A 108 -1.29 11.81 14.79
C ASP A 108 -1.86 10.41 14.60
N VAL A 109 -2.94 10.11 15.32
CA VAL A 109 -3.65 8.82 15.28
C VAL A 109 -5.13 9.00 14.95
N ARG A 110 -5.48 10.11 14.27
CA ARG A 110 -6.81 10.31 13.69
C ARG A 110 -7.06 9.28 12.59
N GLY A 111 -8.26 8.71 12.56
CA GLY A 111 -8.62 7.64 11.62
C GLY A 111 -8.09 6.25 11.98
N ILE A 112 -7.19 6.13 12.97
CA ILE A 112 -6.69 4.85 13.46
C ILE A 112 -7.68 4.25 14.49
N PRO A 113 -8.07 2.97 14.40
CA PRO A 113 -8.96 2.35 15.39
C PRO A 113 -8.31 2.23 16.78
N HIS A 114 -9.13 2.16 17.83
CA HIS A 114 -8.64 1.90 19.20
C HIS A 114 -7.93 0.54 19.28
N ASP A 115 -6.90 0.44 20.12
CA ASP A 115 -6.03 -0.74 20.28
C ASP A 115 -5.18 -1.12 19.05
N ALA A 116 -5.23 -0.32 17.97
CA ALA A 116 -4.37 -0.52 16.82
C ALA A 116 -2.90 -0.20 17.14
N LEU A 117 -2.00 -0.88 16.43
CA LEU A 117 -0.58 -0.65 16.50
C LEU A 117 -0.20 0.53 15.61
N VAL A 118 0.60 1.44 16.16
CA VAL A 118 1.05 2.66 15.49
C VAL A 118 2.57 2.70 15.58
N ARG A 119 3.22 2.98 14.45
CA ARG A 119 4.67 3.10 14.36
C ARG A 119 5.06 4.56 14.59
N ASP A 120 5.92 4.79 15.54
CA ASP A 120 6.52 6.10 15.77
C ASP A 120 7.47 6.45 14.62
N PRO A 121 7.23 7.53 13.87
CA PRO A 121 8.11 7.96 12.78
C PRO A 121 9.48 8.45 13.28
N SER A 122 9.59 8.86 14.55
CA SER A 122 10.84 9.40 15.11
C SER A 122 11.77 8.31 15.64
N SER A 123 11.22 7.30 16.31
CA SER A 123 11.99 6.22 16.94
C SER A 123 11.92 4.88 16.20
N GLY A 124 10.96 4.72 15.28
CA GLY A 124 10.62 3.44 14.66
C GLY A 124 9.96 2.44 15.61
N GLY A 125 9.78 2.80 16.88
CA GLY A 125 9.11 1.97 17.89
C GLY A 125 7.62 1.81 17.60
N VAL A 126 7.03 0.73 18.10
CA VAL A 126 5.62 0.38 17.87
C VAL A 126 4.87 0.45 19.17
N PHE A 127 3.75 1.16 19.19
CA PHE A 127 2.94 1.34 20.40
C PHE A 127 1.45 1.14 20.10
N ARG A 128 0.65 0.91 21.13
CA ARG A 128 -0.81 0.76 21.01
C ARG A 128 -1.51 2.10 21.18
N LYS A 129 -2.50 2.37 20.34
CA LYS A 129 -3.41 3.50 20.53
C LYS A 129 -4.31 3.23 21.75
N PRO A 130 -4.30 4.10 22.77
CA PRO A 130 -5.18 4.00 23.94
C PRO A 130 -6.66 4.25 23.59
#